data_AF-A0A4Y2QIG2-F1
#
_entry.id   AF-A0A4Y2QIG2-F1
#
_cell.length_a   1.000
_cell.length_b   1.000
_cell.length_c   1.000
_cell.angle_alpha   90.00
_cell.angle_beta   90.00
_cell.angle_gamma   90.00
#
_symmetry.space_group_name_H-M   'P 1'
#
loop_
_entity.id
_entity.type
_entity.pdbx_description
1 polymer ?
#
loop_
_entity_poly.entity_id
_entity_poly.type
_entity_poly.pdbx_seq_one_letter_code
_entity_poly.pdbx_strand_id
1 'polypeptide(L)'
;MWCLNEFNLLHKSHTVVRLAVHLPQQQPIVYQEGQEAPAIERAALRKTTLTSWFELNKNDPSAHNISYSDILQYYMFDKSTTNWKKRQRGGKNIIGRLPVVSILDTERYYLRKLLL
;
A
#
# COMPACT_ATOMS: atom_id res chain seq x y z
N MET A 1 -25.04 -8.74 -28.20
CA MET A 1 -26.24 -8.17 -27.58
C MET A 1 -26.24 -8.64 -26.11
N TRP A 2 -25.64 -7.87 -25.21
CA TRP A 2 -25.26 -8.33 -23.85
C TRP A 2 -26.03 -7.62 -22.73
N CYS A 3 -26.83 -6.60 -23.06
CA CYS A 3 -27.62 -5.82 -22.11
C CYS A 3 -29.02 -6.40 -21.82
N LEU A 4 -29.42 -7.51 -22.45
CA LEU A 4 -30.81 -8.02 -22.40
C LEU A 4 -31.06 -9.09 -21.33
N ASN A 5 -30.02 -9.67 -20.72
CA ASN A 5 -30.18 -10.89 -19.91
C ASN A 5 -29.92 -10.73 -18.41
N GLU A 6 -29.66 -9.53 -17.88
CA GLU A 6 -29.42 -9.29 -16.43
C GLU A 6 -28.51 -10.34 -15.77
N PHE A 7 -27.54 -10.90 -16.52
CA PHE A 7 -26.56 -11.78 -15.91
C PHE A 7 -25.79 -10.95 -14.89
N ASN A 8 -25.65 -11.47 -13.66
CA ASN A 8 -24.78 -10.90 -12.64
C ASN A 8 -23.33 -10.86 -13.16
N LEU A 9 -22.98 -9.81 -13.91
CA LEU A 9 -21.64 -9.57 -14.46
C LEU A 9 -20.62 -9.24 -13.36
N LEU A 10 -21.09 -8.87 -12.16
CA LEU A 10 -20.25 -8.48 -11.05
C LEU A 10 -20.08 -9.61 -10.03
N HIS A 11 -19.30 -10.63 -10.42
CA HIS A 11 -18.62 -11.44 -9.42
C HIS A 11 -17.55 -10.57 -8.74
N LYS A 12 -17.96 -9.82 -7.70
CA LYS A 12 -17.12 -9.06 -6.75
C LYS A 12 -15.90 -8.35 -7.37
N SER A 13 -16.04 -7.05 -7.66
CA SER A 13 -14.88 -6.19 -7.95
C SER A 13 -13.94 -6.19 -6.75
N HIS A 14 -12.73 -6.75 -6.91
CA HIS A 14 -11.71 -6.70 -5.86
C HIS A 14 -11.27 -5.26 -5.67
N THR A 15 -11.23 -4.77 -4.43
CA THR A 15 -10.66 -3.46 -4.14
C THR A 15 -9.15 -3.54 -4.32
N VAL A 16 -8.63 -2.83 -5.31
CA VAL A 16 -7.19 -2.74 -5.54
C VAL A 16 -6.64 -1.52 -4.80
N VAL A 17 -5.64 -1.74 -3.95
CA VAL A 17 -4.96 -0.66 -3.23
C VAL A 17 -3.49 -0.67 -3.63
N ARG A 18 -2.98 0.49 -4.02
CA ARG A 18 -1.57 0.66 -4.36
C ARG A 18 -0.74 0.84 -3.08
N LEU A 19 0.21 -0.04 -2.86
CA LEU A 19 1.15 0.03 -1.75
C LEU A 19 2.40 0.81 -2.15
N ALA A 20 2.94 1.58 -1.22
CA ALA A 20 4.16 2.34 -1.41
C ALA A 20 5.39 1.41 -1.55
N VAL A 21 6.26 1.72 -2.50
CA VAL A 21 7.58 1.08 -2.64
C VAL A 21 8.57 2.18 -2.95
N HIS A 22 9.47 2.46 -2.02
CA HIS A 22 10.49 3.49 -2.15
C HIS A 22 11.64 3.20 -1.19
N LEU A 23 12.80 3.80 -1.49
CA LEU A 23 13.95 3.81 -0.60
C LEU A 23 13.78 4.89 0.47
N PRO A 24 14.61 4.91 1.53
CA PRO A 24 14.63 5.99 2.51
C PRO A 24 14.74 7.35 1.81
N GLN A 25 13.91 8.32 2.23
CA GLN A 25 13.88 9.69 1.70
C GLN A 25 13.50 9.83 0.21
N GLN A 26 13.20 8.74 -0.49
CA GLN A 26 12.74 8.75 -1.89
C GLN A 26 11.23 8.48 -2.03
N GLN A 27 10.47 8.83 -1.01
CA GLN A 27 9.02 8.67 -1.00
C GLN A 27 8.36 9.60 -2.02
N PRO A 28 7.38 9.12 -2.81
CA PRO A 28 6.67 9.97 -3.75
C PRO A 28 5.79 10.98 -3.00
N ILE A 29 5.93 12.26 -3.33
CA ILE A 29 5.16 13.36 -2.72
C ILE A 29 4.39 14.04 -3.84
N VAL A 30 3.10 14.30 -3.59
CA VAL A 30 2.26 15.11 -4.46
C VAL A 30 2.12 16.50 -3.83
N TYR A 31 2.39 17.53 -4.60
CA TYR A 31 2.32 18.93 -4.17
C TYR A 31 1.70 19.78 -5.28
N GLN A 32 1.23 20.96 -4.89
CA GLN A 32 0.84 22.02 -5.84
C GLN A 32 2.03 22.94 -6.06
N GLU A 33 2.13 23.53 -7.24
CA GLU A 33 3.18 24.49 -7.57
C GLU A 33 3.22 25.62 -6.52
N GLY A 34 4.42 25.93 -6.02
CA GLY A 34 4.63 26.90 -4.94
C GLY A 34 4.38 26.36 -3.52
N GLN A 35 4.08 25.07 -3.36
CA GLN A 35 3.87 24.40 -2.06
C GLN A 35 4.86 23.24 -1.83
N GLU A 36 6.03 23.29 -2.47
CA GLU A 36 7.07 22.25 -2.42
C GLU A 36 7.59 22.06 -0.99
N ALA A 37 8.08 23.13 -0.38
CA ALA A 37 8.65 23.11 0.98
C ALA A 37 7.67 22.58 2.03
N PRO A 38 6.43 23.11 2.17
CA PRO A 38 5.48 22.58 3.15
C PRO A 38 5.03 21.15 2.81
N ALA A 39 5.04 20.73 1.53
CA ALA A 39 4.75 19.34 1.18
C ALA A 39 5.85 18.38 1.64
N ILE A 40 7.12 18.78 1.52
CA ILE A 40 8.26 18.02 2.02
C ILE A 40 8.19 17.87 3.54
N GLU A 41 7.91 18.95 4.27
CA GLU A 41 7.77 18.92 5.73
C GLU A 41 6.64 17.97 6.17
N ARG A 42 5.46 18.06 5.52
CA ARG A 42 4.34 17.15 5.79
C ARG A 42 4.68 15.70 5.49
N ALA A 43 5.43 15.44 4.42
CA ALA A 43 5.84 14.09 4.06
C ALA A 43 6.89 13.52 5.03
N ALA A 44 7.77 14.35 5.58
CA ALA A 44 8.74 13.93 6.59
C ALA A 44 8.06 13.48 7.90
N LEU A 45 6.91 14.07 8.24
CA LEU A 45 6.14 13.75 9.46
C LEU A 45 5.20 12.55 9.31
N ARG A 46 4.87 12.13 8.08
CA ARG A 46 3.88 11.07 7.82
C ARG A 46 4.53 9.76 7.41
N LYS A 47 4.06 8.66 7.99
CA LYS A 47 4.48 7.33 7.57
C LYS A 47 3.77 6.92 6.29
N THR A 48 4.50 6.29 5.38
CA THR A 48 3.92 5.63 4.21
C THR A 48 3.38 4.27 4.60
N THR A 49 2.64 3.62 3.72
CA THR A 49 2.20 2.23 3.94
C THR A 49 3.39 1.28 4.12
N LEU A 50 4.58 1.62 3.60
CA LEU A 50 5.77 0.78 3.68
C LEU A 50 6.49 0.95 5.01
N THR A 51 6.76 2.20 5.41
CA THR A 51 7.46 2.46 6.67
C THR A 51 6.64 2.02 7.88
N SER A 52 5.34 2.26 7.85
CA SER A 52 4.41 1.74 8.86
C SER A 52 4.34 0.21 8.89
N TRP A 53 4.54 -0.47 7.75
CA TRP A 53 4.56 -1.93 7.70
C TRP A 53 5.81 -2.51 8.34
N PHE A 54 6.97 -1.88 8.15
CA PHE A 54 8.19 -2.28 8.87
C PHE A 54 8.04 -2.10 10.38
N GLU A 55 7.44 -1.00 10.84
CA GLU A 55 7.15 -0.81 12.25
C GLU A 55 6.13 -1.83 12.78
N LEU A 56 5.10 -2.15 12.01
CA LEU A 56 4.14 -3.19 12.38
C LEU A 56 4.86 -4.53 12.58
N ASN A 57 5.71 -4.93 11.63
CA ASN A 57 6.49 -6.16 11.71
C ASN A 57 7.51 -6.15 12.86
N LYS A 58 7.94 -4.99 13.33
CA LYS A 58 8.79 -4.93 14.52
C LYS A 58 8.01 -5.21 15.80
N ASN A 59 6.73 -4.85 15.84
CA ASN A 59 5.95 -4.77 17.08
C ASN A 59 4.85 -5.83 17.23
N ASP A 60 4.34 -6.40 16.13
CA ASP A 60 3.26 -7.40 16.14
C ASP A 60 3.73 -8.70 15.48
N PRO A 61 4.00 -9.75 16.28
CA PRO A 61 4.39 -11.06 15.77
C PRO A 61 3.37 -11.69 14.80
N SER A 62 2.10 -11.28 14.88
CA SER A 62 1.06 -11.76 13.96
C SER A 62 1.31 -11.31 12.51
N ALA A 63 2.06 -10.23 12.31
CA ALA A 63 2.33 -9.66 11.00
C ALA A 63 3.52 -10.32 10.29
N HIS A 64 4.42 -11.02 11.01
CA HIS A 64 5.67 -11.56 10.47
C HIS A 64 5.46 -12.54 9.31
N ASN A 65 4.36 -13.28 9.33
CA ASN A 65 4.04 -14.31 8.33
C ASN A 65 3.14 -13.77 7.20
N ILE A 66 2.94 -12.46 7.12
CA ILE A 66 2.05 -11.84 6.14
C ILE A 66 2.91 -11.04 5.16
N SER A 67 2.86 -11.42 3.88
CA SER A 67 3.54 -10.68 2.82
C SER A 67 3.06 -9.24 2.78
N TYR A 68 3.90 -8.32 2.31
CA TYR A 68 3.47 -6.93 2.19
C TYR A 68 2.30 -6.79 1.21
N SER A 69 2.25 -7.61 0.16
CA SER A 69 1.16 -7.62 -0.81
C SER A 69 -0.19 -8.10 -0.24
N ASP A 70 -0.15 -8.97 0.77
CA ASP A 70 -1.33 -9.56 1.40
C ASP A 70 -1.78 -8.85 2.68
N ILE A 71 -1.00 -7.87 3.17
CA ILE A 71 -1.26 -7.21 4.45
C ILE A 71 -2.68 -6.64 4.56
N LEU A 72 -3.24 -6.18 3.44
CA LEU A 72 -4.58 -5.57 3.40
C LEU A 72 -5.71 -6.54 3.69
N GLN A 73 -5.48 -7.85 3.56
CA GLN A 73 -6.45 -8.88 3.93
C GLN A 73 -6.64 -8.94 5.45
N TYR A 74 -5.61 -8.58 6.23
CA TYR A 74 -5.56 -8.74 7.69
C TYR A 74 -5.52 -7.41 8.44
N TYR A 75 -5.00 -6.36 7.81
CA TYR A 75 -4.87 -5.03 8.39
C TYR A 75 -5.50 -3.97 7.48
N MET A 76 -5.86 -2.85 8.08
CA MET A 76 -6.33 -1.65 7.42
C MET A 76 -5.36 -0.51 7.74
N PHE A 77 -4.96 0.24 6.72
CA PHE A 77 -4.12 1.41 6.90
C PHE A 77 -4.98 2.60 7.32
N ASP A 78 -4.76 3.09 8.55
CA ASP A 78 -5.43 4.28 9.06
C ASP A 78 -4.66 5.53 8.60
N LYS A 79 -5.26 6.31 7.68
CA LYS A 79 -4.64 7.51 7.10
C LYS A 79 -4.48 8.66 8.12
N SER A 80 -5.24 8.65 9.21
CA SER A 80 -5.15 9.69 10.24
C SER A 80 -3.92 9.48 11.12
N THR A 81 -3.72 8.25 11.59
CA THR A 81 -2.58 7.88 12.44
C THR A 81 -1.37 7.37 11.65
N THR A 82 -1.52 7.14 10.35
CA THR A 82 -0.52 6.53 9.45
C THR A 82 -0.02 5.16 9.92
N ASN A 83 -0.88 4.38 10.58
CA ASN A 83 -0.56 3.09 11.16
C ASN A 83 -1.46 1.97 10.63
N TRP A 84 -0.98 0.74 10.72
CA TRP A 84 -1.77 -0.45 10.42
C TRP A 84 -2.60 -0.88 11.65
N LYS A 85 -3.89 -1.12 11.44
CA LYS A 85 -4.81 -1.63 12.46
C LYS A 85 -5.35 -2.98 12.03
N LYS A 86 -5.47 -3.93 12.97
CA LYS A 86 -6.07 -5.25 12.69
C LYS A 86 -7.48 -5.07 12.13
N ARG A 87 -7.74 -5.71 11.00
CA ARG A 87 -9.00 -5.64 10.28
C ARG A 87 -10.00 -6.58 10.94
N GLN A 88 -11.19 -6.05 11.23
CA GLN A 88 -12.26 -6.84 11.85
C GLN A 88 -13.10 -7.60 10.79
N ARG A 89 -13.31 -7.01 9.59
CA ARG A 89 -14.16 -7.58 8.53
C ARG A 89 -13.68 -7.17 7.12
N GLY A 90 -14.05 -7.94 6.10
CA GLY A 90 -13.97 -7.53 4.69
C GLY A 90 -12.61 -7.70 3.99
N GLY A 91 -11.70 -8.53 4.52
CA GLY A 91 -10.36 -8.72 3.92
C GLY A 91 -10.32 -9.56 2.63
N LYS A 92 -11.32 -10.42 2.41
CA LYS A 92 -11.30 -11.47 1.38
C LYS A 92 -11.28 -10.98 -0.08
N ASN A 93 -11.67 -9.73 -0.34
CA ASN A 93 -11.76 -9.18 -1.71
C ASN A 93 -10.85 -7.94 -1.91
N ILE A 94 -9.73 -7.85 -1.18
CA ILE A 94 -8.80 -6.72 -1.28
C ILE A 94 -7.45 -7.22 -1.79
N ILE A 95 -6.90 -6.55 -2.80
CA ILE A 95 -5.62 -6.89 -3.40
C ILE A 95 -4.65 -5.72 -3.21
N GLY A 96 -3.54 -5.97 -2.51
CA GLY A 96 -2.40 -5.06 -2.46
C GLY A 96 -1.57 -5.15 -3.72
N ARG A 97 -1.40 -4.04 -4.43
CA ARG A 97 -0.57 -3.97 -5.64
C ARG A 97 0.66 -3.13 -5.38
N LEU A 98 1.82 -3.74 -5.54
CA LEU A 98 3.10 -3.03 -5.59
C LEU A 98 3.28 -2.40 -6.98
N PRO A 99 3.76 -1.15 -7.08
CA PRO A 99 4.01 -0.49 -8.35
C PRO A 99 5.00 -1.29 -9.20
N VAL A 100 4.90 -1.14 -10.52
CA VAL A 100 5.96 -1.60 -11.43
C VAL A 100 7.19 -0.72 -11.20
N VAL A 101 8.35 -1.35 -11.05
CA VAL A 101 9.64 -0.68 -10.86
C VAL A 101 10.55 -1.14 -11.99
N SER A 102 11.22 -0.18 -12.63
CA SER A 102 12.18 -0.45 -13.71
C SER A 102 13.38 -1.23 -13.17
N ILE A 103 13.94 -2.15 -13.95
CA ILE A 103 15.16 -2.89 -13.60
C ILE A 103 16.36 -1.94 -13.49
N LEU A 104 16.32 -0.79 -14.18
CA LEU A 104 17.34 0.26 -14.07
C LEU A 104 17.34 0.96 -12.71
N ASP A 105 16.22 0.95 -11.99
CA ASP A 105 16.12 1.40 -10.60
C ASP A 105 16.44 0.20 -9.69
N THR A 106 17.70 -0.25 -9.79
CA THR A 106 18.19 -1.54 -9.29
C THR A 106 17.81 -1.79 -7.84
N GLU A 107 18.06 -0.83 -6.96
CA GLU A 107 17.80 -0.95 -5.52
C GLU A 107 16.30 -1.07 -5.22
N ARG A 108 15.48 -0.21 -5.81
CA ARG A 108 14.02 -0.25 -5.61
C ARG A 108 13.41 -1.50 -6.25
N TYR A 109 13.98 -1.99 -7.35
CA TYR A 109 13.57 -3.23 -8.00
C TYR A 109 13.80 -4.44 -7.10
N TYR A 110 14.99 -4.55 -6.49
CA TYR A 110 15.29 -5.62 -5.53
C TYR A 110 14.45 -5.48 -4.25
N LEU A 111 14.26 -4.27 -3.74
CA LEU A 111 13.36 -4.04 -2.61
C LEU A 111 11.95 -4.55 -2.91
N ARG A 112 11.39 -4.22 -4.10
CA ARG A 112 10.08 -4.74 -4.52
C ARG A 112 10.03 -6.26 -4.53
N LYS A 113 11.11 -6.94 -4.95
CA LYS A 113 11.20 -8.40 -4.96
C LYS A 113 11.20 -8.99 -3.54
N LEU A 114 11.83 -8.33 -2.58
CA LEU A 114 11.86 -8.75 -1.18
C LEU A 114 10.51 -8.57 -0.45
N LEU A 115 9.66 -7.66 -0.95
CA LEU A 115 8.34 -7.37 -0.37
C LEU A 115 7.23 -8.30 -0.87
N LEU A 116 7.51 -9.16 -1.85
CA LEU A 116 6.56 -10.13 -2.41
C LEU A 116 6.56 -11.43 -1.61
#